data_AF-A0A1S2QTM5-F1
#
_entry.id   AF-A0A1S2QTM5-F1
#
_cell.length_a   1.000
_cell.length_b   1.000
_cell.length_c   1.000
_cell.angle_alpha   90.00
_cell.angle_beta   90.00
_cell.angle_gamma   90.00
#
_symmetry.space_group_name_H-M   'P 1'
#
loop_
_entity.id
_entity.type
_entity.pdbx_description
1 polymer ?
#
loop_
_entity_poly.entity_id
_entity_poly.type
_entity_poly.pdbx_seq_one_letter_code
_entity_poly.pdbx_strand_id
1 'polypeptide(L)'
;MKRFSSIMAAACLSGLLLAGCQETPVMDSIHSTHSHPASPEKKKQDGKKMSKDPIFKEFALSEEDAAPFVNKRIELERRKIEESEGLIPSRIKIPSLKIDTKVEKAGILKNGEMDVPKDDKHAAWFEPGTIPGELGSAVIDGHVDNKTGPAVFFKLKELKAGDEIILYDRSSKKMTFTVQKKKSYPYKSAPIKEIFGKRDMARLNVITCTGLFDRSKGTHQERLVVYSTLKENVKEQKNLLKMPESPSDLTINGTFISWHAVRQDTIVGYRIYRKDQKGEFKYAKSVSALQRKSYTDSSAPKHQYYVTAVDLFGQESKPSKTVPEEMAR
;
A
#
# COMPACT_ATOMS: atom_id res chain seq x y z
N MET A 1 2.70 -26.86 -25.97
CA MET A 1 1.75 -27.38 -24.95
C MET A 1 0.92 -26.23 -24.41
N LYS A 2 -0.36 -26.50 -24.13
CA LYS A 2 -1.51 -25.59 -24.25
C LYS A 2 -1.49 -24.38 -23.29
N ARG A 3 -1.76 -23.19 -23.83
CA ARG A 3 -2.15 -21.98 -23.09
C ARG A 3 -3.59 -22.16 -22.59
N PHE A 4 -3.80 -22.19 -21.27
CA PHE A 4 -5.14 -22.11 -20.71
C PHE A 4 -5.53 -20.64 -20.56
N SER A 5 -6.51 -20.22 -21.36
CA SER A 5 -7.20 -18.94 -21.24
C SER A 5 -8.15 -19.03 -20.04
N SER A 6 -7.93 -18.20 -19.02
CA SER A 6 -8.80 -18.16 -17.84
C SER A 6 -9.99 -17.24 -18.13
N ILE A 7 -11.17 -17.85 -18.23
CA ILE A 7 -12.45 -17.18 -18.44
C ILE A 7 -12.84 -16.50 -17.12
N MET A 8 -13.05 -15.19 -17.16
CA MET A 8 -13.63 -14.42 -16.06
C MET A 8 -15.02 -14.96 -15.69
N ALA A 9 -15.15 -15.58 -14.53
CA ALA A 9 -16.44 -15.76 -13.88
C ALA A 9 -16.73 -14.52 -13.03
N ALA A 10 -17.62 -13.65 -13.50
CA ALA A 10 -18.18 -12.57 -12.71
C ALA A 10 -19.24 -13.14 -11.76
N ALA A 11 -18.83 -13.48 -10.53
CA ALA A 11 -19.77 -13.82 -9.47
C ALA A 11 -20.39 -12.54 -8.89
N CYS A 12 -21.71 -12.39 -9.01
CA CYS A 12 -22.49 -11.36 -8.34
C CYS A 12 -22.43 -11.56 -6.81
N LEU A 13 -21.62 -10.78 -6.11
CA LEU A 13 -21.60 -10.67 -4.64
C LEU A 13 -22.79 -9.84 -4.13
N SER A 14 -24.01 -10.29 -4.41
CA SER A 14 -25.24 -9.78 -3.80
C SER A 14 -25.68 -10.77 -2.71
N GLY A 15 -25.29 -10.52 -1.46
CA GLY A 15 -25.85 -11.24 -0.31
C GLY A 15 -24.89 -11.68 0.79
N LEU A 16 -23.60 -11.32 0.75
CA LEU A 16 -22.67 -11.76 1.81
C LEU A 16 -22.93 -10.98 3.10
N LEU A 17 -23.56 -11.61 4.09
CA LEU A 17 -23.67 -11.08 5.46
C LEU A 17 -22.52 -11.64 6.32
N LEU A 18 -22.05 -10.85 7.28
CA LEU A 18 -21.09 -11.33 8.28
C LEU A 18 -21.86 -12.26 9.22
N ALA A 19 -21.47 -13.54 9.34
CA ALA A 19 -22.18 -14.46 10.20
C ALA A 19 -22.26 -13.95 11.65
N GLY A 20 -23.40 -14.19 12.28
CA GLY A 20 -23.52 -14.36 13.72
C GLY A 20 -23.79 -15.84 13.97
N CYS A 21 -23.28 -16.39 15.08
CA CYS A 21 -23.65 -17.74 15.50
C CYS A 21 -25.17 -17.82 15.68
N GLN A 22 -25.89 -18.38 14.70
CA GLN A 22 -27.32 -18.67 14.81
C GLN A 22 -27.67 -20.00 14.12
N GLU A 23 -28.53 -20.76 14.80
CA GLU A 23 -29.36 -21.80 14.22
C GLU A 23 -30.53 -21.15 13.44
N THR A 24 -30.87 -21.72 12.28
CA THR A 24 -31.91 -21.31 11.29
C THR A 24 -33.35 -21.33 11.85
N PRO A 25 -34.43 -20.74 11.22
CA PRO A 25 -34.64 -20.64 9.75
C PRO A 25 -35.53 -19.50 9.12
N VAL A 26 -35.64 -19.61 7.78
CA VAL A 26 -36.67 -19.18 6.78
C VAL A 26 -36.58 -17.81 6.05
N MET A 27 -36.60 -17.93 4.71
CA MET A 27 -36.60 -16.92 3.64
C MET A 27 -37.98 -16.27 3.41
N ASP A 28 -37.99 -15.03 2.91
CA ASP A 28 -39.02 -14.56 1.98
C ASP A 28 -38.42 -13.69 0.87
N SER A 29 -38.92 -13.92 -0.33
CA SER A 29 -38.44 -13.40 -1.63
C SER A 29 -39.01 -12.02 -1.97
N ILE A 30 -38.19 -11.09 -2.47
CA ILE A 30 -38.68 -9.88 -3.17
C ILE A 30 -37.86 -9.60 -4.44
N HIS A 31 -38.59 -9.36 -5.54
CA HIS A 31 -38.18 -8.97 -6.88
C HIS A 31 -37.17 -7.81 -6.95
N SER A 32 -36.19 -7.93 -7.86
CA SER A 32 -35.33 -6.82 -8.30
C SER A 32 -35.77 -6.26 -9.65
N THR A 33 -36.05 -4.96 -9.70
CA THR A 33 -36.05 -4.14 -10.92
C THR A 33 -34.65 -3.57 -11.15
N HIS A 34 -34.11 -3.78 -12.34
CA HIS A 34 -32.78 -3.33 -12.76
C HIS A 34 -32.72 -1.82 -12.98
N SER A 35 -31.76 -1.15 -12.34
CA SER A 35 -31.21 0.13 -12.80
C SER A 35 -29.69 0.10 -12.71
N HIS A 36 -29.04 0.35 -13.85
CA HIS A 36 -27.58 0.44 -14.02
C HIS A 36 -26.96 1.45 -13.06
N PRO A 37 -25.83 1.16 -12.38
CA PRO A 37 -25.05 2.17 -11.71
C PRO A 37 -23.97 2.76 -12.63
N ALA A 38 -23.90 4.08 -12.58
CA ALA A 38 -22.92 4.94 -13.23
C ALA A 38 -21.46 4.63 -12.82
N SER A 39 -20.56 5.02 -13.72
CA SER A 39 -19.10 4.92 -13.65
C SER A 39 -18.51 5.51 -12.35
N PRO A 40 -17.46 4.94 -11.75
CA PRO A 40 -16.91 5.45 -10.50
C PRO A 40 -16.08 6.72 -10.74
N GLU A 41 -16.46 7.81 -10.08
CA GLU A 41 -15.67 9.03 -9.97
C GLU A 41 -14.28 8.76 -9.35
N LYS A 42 -13.23 9.26 -10.01
CA LYS A 42 -11.84 9.29 -9.51
C LYS A 42 -11.78 10.08 -8.20
N LYS A 43 -11.61 9.40 -7.06
CA LYS A 43 -11.40 10.08 -5.76
C LYS A 43 -9.96 10.58 -5.60
N LYS A 44 -9.83 11.91 -5.53
CA LYS A 44 -8.64 12.74 -5.21
C LYS A 44 -7.98 12.49 -3.83
N GLN A 45 -8.36 11.47 -3.06
CA GLN A 45 -8.02 11.42 -1.62
C GLN A 45 -6.60 10.92 -1.30
N ASP A 46 -6.02 10.03 -2.11
CA ASP A 46 -4.70 9.45 -1.79
C ASP A 46 -3.53 10.35 -2.21
N GLY A 47 -3.68 11.12 -3.31
CA GLY A 47 -2.62 12.00 -3.83
C GLY A 47 -2.24 13.16 -2.91
N LYS A 48 -3.17 13.64 -2.05
CA LYS A 48 -2.91 14.79 -1.16
C LYS A 48 -1.99 14.45 0.03
N LYS A 49 -1.84 13.16 0.37
CA LYS A 49 -0.96 12.73 1.47
C LYS A 49 0.48 12.49 0.98
N MET A 50 0.65 12.11 -0.29
CA MET A 50 1.96 11.85 -0.91
C MET A 50 2.69 13.11 -1.38
N SER A 51 2.02 14.26 -1.55
CA SER A 51 2.70 15.54 -1.88
C SER A 51 3.66 16.02 -0.78
N LYS A 52 3.54 15.48 0.44
CA LYS A 52 4.42 15.79 1.58
C LYS A 52 5.67 14.92 1.66
N ASP A 53 5.92 14.08 0.65
CA ASP A 53 7.13 13.26 0.60
C ASP A 53 8.40 14.14 0.66
N PRO A 54 9.36 13.83 1.54
CA PRO A 54 10.63 14.53 1.61
C PRO A 54 11.34 14.73 0.26
N ILE A 55 11.17 13.79 -0.69
CA ILE A 55 11.82 13.89 -2.00
C ILE A 55 11.29 15.08 -2.80
N PHE A 56 9.97 15.30 -2.83
CA PHE A 56 9.40 16.41 -3.59
C PHE A 56 9.72 17.77 -2.94
N LYS A 57 9.85 17.79 -1.61
CA LYS A 57 10.30 18.96 -0.86
C LYS A 57 11.76 19.32 -1.17
N GLU A 58 12.64 18.33 -1.28
CA GLU A 58 14.05 18.55 -1.64
C GLU A 58 14.21 19.26 -2.99
N PHE A 59 13.42 18.85 -3.98
CA PHE A 59 13.42 19.44 -5.33
C PHE A 59 12.51 20.68 -5.46
N ALA A 60 11.97 21.18 -4.35
CA ALA A 60 11.09 22.35 -4.29
C ALA A 60 9.91 22.30 -5.28
N LEU A 61 9.35 21.10 -5.50
CA LEU A 61 8.19 20.91 -6.37
C LEU A 61 6.91 21.41 -5.67
N SER A 62 6.10 22.18 -6.39
CA SER A 62 4.74 22.50 -5.93
C SER A 62 3.86 21.25 -5.94
N GLU A 63 2.67 21.29 -5.33
CA GLU A 63 1.73 20.16 -5.38
C GLU A 63 1.32 19.82 -6.82
N GLU A 64 1.18 20.83 -7.68
CA GLU A 64 0.84 20.66 -9.09
C GLU A 64 1.99 20.00 -9.87
N ASP A 65 3.22 20.48 -9.65
CA ASP A 65 4.42 19.93 -10.28
C ASP A 65 4.74 18.50 -9.81
N ALA A 66 4.41 18.18 -8.56
CA ALA A 66 4.63 16.85 -7.98
C ALA A 66 3.57 15.83 -8.43
N ALA A 67 2.37 16.28 -8.83
CA ALA A 67 1.25 15.39 -9.12
C ALA A 67 1.54 14.31 -10.19
N PRO A 68 2.23 14.60 -11.31
CA PRO A 68 2.59 13.56 -12.28
C PRO A 68 3.47 12.47 -11.69
N PHE A 69 4.47 12.84 -10.88
CA PHE A 69 5.36 11.88 -10.22
C PHE A 69 4.64 11.03 -9.17
N VAL A 70 3.75 11.64 -8.39
CA VAL A 70 2.89 10.92 -7.44
C VAL A 70 2.03 9.88 -8.16
N ASN A 71 1.36 10.27 -9.25
CA ASN A 71 0.52 9.35 -10.03
C ASN A 71 1.35 8.22 -10.64
N LYS A 72 2.53 8.54 -11.19
CA LYS A 72 3.45 7.54 -11.73
C LYS A 72 3.92 6.56 -10.66
N ARG A 73 4.20 7.03 -9.44
CA ARG A 73 4.56 6.17 -8.31
C ARG A 73 3.44 5.19 -7.98
N ILE A 74 2.20 5.70 -7.82
CA ILE A 74 1.02 4.89 -7.55
C ILE A 74 0.81 3.83 -8.64
N GLU A 75 0.99 4.20 -9.91
CA GLU A 75 0.90 3.27 -11.04
C GLU A 75 1.92 2.13 -10.94
N LEU A 76 3.18 2.46 -10.64
CA LEU A 76 4.27 1.47 -10.53
C LEU A 76 4.08 0.53 -9.33
N GLU A 77 3.65 1.07 -8.19
CA GLU A 77 3.36 0.28 -7.00
C GLU A 77 2.16 -0.65 -7.21
N ARG A 78 1.11 -0.14 -7.86
CA ARG A 78 -0.05 -0.95 -8.23
C ARG A 78 0.34 -2.09 -9.17
N ARG A 79 1.13 -1.79 -10.21
CA ARG A 79 1.61 -2.82 -11.14
C ARG A 79 2.41 -3.89 -10.41
N LYS A 80 3.26 -3.50 -9.46
CA LYS A 80 4.00 -4.46 -8.64
C LYS A 80 3.08 -5.38 -7.85
N ILE A 81 2.02 -4.84 -7.27
CA ILE A 81 1.02 -5.62 -6.55
C ILE A 81 0.32 -6.61 -7.50
N GLU A 82 -0.07 -6.16 -8.70
CA GLU A 82 -0.69 -7.00 -9.73
C GLU A 82 0.24 -8.13 -10.21
N GLU A 83 1.55 -7.88 -10.20
CA GLU A 83 2.58 -8.88 -10.52
C GLU A 83 2.99 -9.73 -9.30
N SER A 84 2.61 -9.34 -8.08
CA SER A 84 3.00 -10.04 -6.86
C SER A 84 2.09 -11.23 -6.59
N GLU A 85 2.68 -12.35 -6.19
CA GLU A 85 1.91 -13.46 -5.66
C GLU A 85 1.42 -13.11 -4.25
N GLY A 86 0.11 -13.18 -4.07
CA GLY A 86 -0.53 -13.06 -2.77
C GLY A 86 -0.04 -14.13 -1.78
N LEU A 87 -0.48 -14.00 -0.54
CA LEU A 87 -0.08 -14.86 0.56
C LEU A 87 -1.30 -15.63 1.07
N ILE A 88 -1.25 -16.96 1.02
CA ILE A 88 -2.24 -17.82 1.68
C ILE A 88 -1.90 -17.90 3.17
N PRO A 89 -2.68 -17.24 4.05
CA PRO A 89 -2.29 -17.09 5.44
C PRO A 89 -2.48 -18.41 6.19
N SER A 90 -1.49 -18.71 7.04
CA SER A 90 -1.52 -19.84 7.99
C SER A 90 -1.41 -19.38 9.45
N ARG A 91 -0.97 -18.13 9.65
CA ARG A 91 -0.77 -17.50 10.96
C ARG A 91 -0.87 -15.99 10.84
N ILE A 92 -1.44 -15.36 11.87
CA ILE A 92 -1.56 -13.92 12.02
C ILE A 92 -0.89 -13.49 13.32
N LYS A 93 -0.16 -12.38 13.26
CA LYS A 93 0.47 -11.74 14.41
C LYS A 93 0.12 -10.26 14.46
N ILE A 94 -0.30 -9.79 15.62
CA ILE A 94 -0.61 -8.38 15.89
C ILE A 94 0.20 -7.97 17.13
N PRO A 95 1.43 -7.45 16.96
CA PRO A 95 2.37 -7.25 18.06
C PRO A 95 1.85 -6.33 19.17
N SER A 96 1.18 -5.22 18.82
CA SER A 96 0.64 -4.26 19.79
C SER A 96 -0.40 -4.87 20.72
N LEU A 97 -1.08 -5.93 20.29
CA LEU A 97 -2.08 -6.67 21.06
C LEU A 97 -1.55 -7.98 21.67
N LYS A 98 -0.29 -8.33 21.41
CA LYS A 98 0.31 -9.64 21.76
C LYS A 98 -0.48 -10.84 21.20
N ILE A 99 -1.11 -10.67 20.05
CA ILE A 99 -1.81 -11.76 19.34
C ILE A 99 -0.82 -12.45 18.44
N ASP A 100 -0.80 -13.78 18.51
CA ASP A 100 0.02 -14.64 17.66
C ASP A 100 -0.68 -16.01 17.55
N THR A 101 -1.40 -16.24 16.44
CA THR A 101 -2.27 -17.41 16.31
C THR A 101 -2.37 -17.95 14.89
N LYS A 102 -2.90 -19.16 14.75
CA LYS A 102 -3.18 -19.80 13.46
C LYS A 102 -4.30 -19.08 12.71
N VAL A 103 -4.23 -19.18 11.38
CA VAL A 103 -5.28 -18.73 10.47
C VAL A 103 -5.86 -19.95 9.77
N GLU A 104 -7.15 -20.21 10.02
CA GLU A 104 -7.97 -21.19 9.34
C GLU A 104 -8.50 -20.64 8.01
N LYS A 105 -9.12 -21.50 7.21
CA LYS A 105 -9.85 -21.10 6.01
C LYS A 105 -11.34 -21.07 6.34
N ALA A 106 -11.98 -19.94 6.09
CA ALA A 106 -13.41 -19.75 6.16
C ALA A 106 -14.01 -19.75 4.74
N GLY A 107 -15.08 -20.53 4.57
CA GLY A 107 -15.85 -20.60 3.34
C GLY A 107 -17.08 -19.70 3.35
N ILE A 108 -18.05 -20.04 2.50
CA ILE A 108 -19.40 -19.46 2.50
C ILE A 108 -20.36 -20.55 2.97
N LEU A 109 -21.17 -20.22 3.97
CA LEU A 109 -22.23 -21.08 4.49
C LEU A 109 -23.40 -21.17 3.51
N LYS A 110 -24.29 -22.17 3.69
CA LYS A 110 -25.46 -22.37 2.82
C LYS A 110 -26.40 -21.15 2.77
N ASN A 111 -26.44 -20.35 3.83
CA ASN A 111 -27.23 -19.13 3.94
C ASN A 111 -26.56 -17.90 3.26
N GLY A 112 -25.37 -18.07 2.66
CA GLY A 112 -24.62 -17.00 2.01
C GLY A 112 -23.72 -16.19 2.94
N GLU A 113 -23.64 -16.54 4.23
CA GLU A 113 -22.76 -15.85 5.18
C GLU A 113 -21.32 -16.38 5.11
N MET A 114 -20.36 -15.54 5.51
CA MET A 114 -18.98 -15.98 5.72
C MET A 114 -18.92 -16.93 6.93
N ASP A 115 -18.24 -18.07 6.77
CA ASP A 115 -17.97 -18.99 7.88
C ASP A 115 -17.01 -18.36 8.92
N VAL A 116 -17.03 -18.86 10.15
CA VAL A 116 -16.24 -18.33 11.27
C VAL A 116 -15.16 -19.33 11.70
N PRO A 117 -14.11 -18.89 12.44
CA PRO A 117 -13.13 -19.83 12.96
C PRO A 117 -13.79 -20.89 13.86
N LYS A 118 -13.33 -22.14 13.75
CA LYS A 118 -13.87 -23.24 14.57
C LYS A 118 -13.35 -23.20 15.99
N ASP A 119 -12.11 -22.76 16.17
CA ASP A 119 -11.46 -22.56 17.46
C ASP A 119 -11.49 -21.07 17.82
N ASP A 120 -11.94 -20.73 19.01
CA ASP A 120 -12.03 -19.35 19.52
C ASP A 120 -10.66 -18.68 19.75
N LYS A 121 -9.58 -19.46 19.73
CA LYS A 121 -8.20 -18.99 19.78
C LYS A 121 -7.61 -18.72 18.41
N HIS A 122 -8.25 -19.18 17.33
CA HIS A 122 -7.77 -19.00 15.96
C HIS A 122 -8.51 -17.87 15.25
N ALA A 123 -7.86 -17.34 14.22
CA ALA A 123 -8.51 -16.48 13.24
C ALA A 123 -8.85 -17.30 11.98
N ALA A 124 -9.68 -16.76 11.08
CA ALA A 124 -10.01 -17.42 9.82
C ALA A 124 -9.99 -16.42 8.66
N TRP A 125 -9.31 -16.78 7.57
CA TRP A 125 -9.30 -16.02 6.33
C TRP A 125 -10.45 -16.46 5.43
N PHE A 126 -11.18 -15.48 4.89
CA PHE A 126 -12.22 -15.71 3.89
C PHE A 126 -11.60 -16.13 2.55
N GLU A 127 -11.44 -17.45 2.36
CA GLU A 127 -10.75 -18.04 1.21
C GLU A 127 -11.40 -17.71 -0.15
N PRO A 128 -12.74 -17.64 -0.27
CA PRO A 128 -13.38 -17.28 -1.54
C PRO A 128 -13.16 -15.82 -1.97
N GLY A 129 -12.61 -14.98 -1.08
CA GLY A 129 -12.37 -13.56 -1.32
C GLY A 129 -11.00 -13.25 -1.94
N THR A 130 -10.58 -11.99 -1.81
CA THR A 130 -9.24 -11.55 -2.25
C THR A 130 -8.16 -12.24 -1.44
N ILE A 131 -7.12 -12.74 -2.12
CA ILE A 131 -5.93 -13.28 -1.48
C ILE A 131 -5.12 -12.11 -0.86
N PRO A 132 -4.71 -12.18 0.42
CA PRO A 132 -3.90 -11.13 1.03
C PRO A 132 -2.69 -10.76 0.18
N GLY A 133 -2.55 -9.47 -0.13
CA GLY A 133 -1.48 -8.96 -0.99
C GLY A 133 -1.91 -8.65 -2.41
N GLU A 134 -3.05 -9.17 -2.88
CA GLU A 134 -3.63 -8.79 -4.18
C GLU A 134 -4.47 -7.52 -4.08
N LEU A 135 -4.76 -6.90 -5.24
CA LEU A 135 -5.69 -5.77 -5.32
C LEU A 135 -7.10 -6.18 -4.88
N GLY A 136 -7.59 -5.55 -3.81
CA GLY A 136 -8.87 -5.92 -3.20
C GLY A 136 -8.83 -5.86 -1.68
N SER A 137 -9.83 -6.49 -1.08
CA SER A 137 -9.97 -6.55 0.37
C SER A 137 -9.95 -8.00 0.81
N ALA A 138 -8.80 -8.47 1.26
CA ALA A 138 -8.73 -9.73 1.99
C ALA A 138 -9.38 -9.56 3.36
N VAL A 139 -10.08 -10.58 3.84
CA VAL A 139 -10.82 -10.53 5.10
C VAL A 139 -10.37 -11.63 6.03
N ILE A 140 -10.04 -11.27 7.26
CA ILE A 140 -9.79 -12.21 8.36
C ILE A 140 -10.79 -11.92 9.47
N ASP A 141 -11.50 -12.94 9.91
CA ASP A 141 -12.43 -12.90 11.04
C ASP A 141 -11.84 -13.61 12.27
N GLY A 142 -12.33 -13.23 13.44
CA GLY A 142 -12.01 -13.89 14.70
C GLY A 142 -13.01 -13.56 15.80
N HIS A 143 -13.22 -14.52 16.69
CA HIS A 143 -14.16 -14.37 17.82
C HIS A 143 -13.72 -13.26 18.78
N VAL A 144 -14.69 -12.51 19.31
CA VAL A 144 -14.45 -11.49 20.35
C VAL A 144 -14.40 -12.11 21.73
N ASP A 145 -15.38 -12.96 22.05
CA ASP A 145 -15.50 -13.68 23.31
C ASP A 145 -16.31 -14.97 23.10
N ASN A 146 -16.44 -15.74 24.18
CA ASN A 146 -17.27 -16.92 24.27
C ASN A 146 -17.97 -16.94 25.66
N LYS A 147 -18.68 -18.03 25.97
CA LYS A 147 -19.40 -18.18 27.26
C LYS A 147 -18.48 -18.17 28.49
N THR A 148 -17.19 -18.42 28.32
CA THR A 148 -16.19 -18.56 29.38
C THR A 148 -15.23 -17.38 29.50
N GLY A 149 -15.20 -16.47 28.52
CA GLY A 149 -14.32 -15.32 28.56
C GLY A 149 -13.87 -14.81 27.18
N PRO A 150 -12.80 -13.99 27.16
CA PRO A 150 -12.31 -13.35 25.93
C PRO A 150 -11.72 -14.37 24.94
N ALA A 151 -11.91 -14.09 23.64
CA ALA A 151 -11.38 -14.89 22.54
C ALA A 151 -10.24 -14.14 21.80
N VAL A 152 -9.78 -14.68 20.67
CA VAL A 152 -8.60 -14.19 19.93
C VAL A 152 -8.60 -12.68 19.66
N PHE A 153 -9.75 -12.10 19.30
CA PHE A 153 -9.88 -10.70 18.89
C PHE A 153 -10.60 -9.83 19.92
N PHE A 154 -10.69 -10.27 21.17
CA PHE A 154 -11.26 -9.48 22.27
C PHE A 154 -10.68 -8.05 22.35
N LYS A 155 -9.38 -7.91 22.13
CA LYS A 155 -8.65 -6.63 22.21
C LYS A 155 -8.54 -5.90 20.87
N LEU A 156 -9.20 -6.36 19.80
CA LEU A 156 -9.08 -5.73 18.48
C LEU A 156 -9.49 -4.25 18.50
N LYS A 157 -10.42 -3.88 19.38
CA LYS A 157 -10.84 -2.48 19.62
C LYS A 157 -9.72 -1.57 20.13
N GLU A 158 -8.59 -2.10 20.59
CA GLU A 158 -7.45 -1.32 21.09
C GLU A 158 -6.47 -0.91 19.98
N LEU A 159 -6.53 -1.55 18.80
CA LEU A 159 -5.67 -1.22 17.65
C LEU A 159 -5.77 0.25 17.23
N LYS A 160 -4.64 0.83 16.84
CA LYS A 160 -4.52 2.24 16.42
C LYS A 160 -3.98 2.33 15.00
N ALA A 161 -4.24 3.47 14.36
CA ALA A 161 -3.61 3.77 13.07
C ALA A 161 -2.08 3.74 13.23
N GLY A 162 -1.39 3.09 12.30
CA GLY A 162 0.06 2.85 12.34
C GLY A 162 0.47 1.51 12.94
N ASP A 163 -0.41 0.82 13.69
CA ASP A 163 -0.12 -0.52 14.20
C ASP A 163 0.03 -1.53 13.04
N GLU A 164 0.80 -2.59 13.28
CA GLU A 164 1.09 -3.62 12.28
C GLU A 164 0.26 -4.89 12.49
N ILE A 165 -0.18 -5.46 11.37
CA ILE A 165 -0.77 -6.80 11.27
C ILE A 165 0.11 -7.61 10.33
N ILE A 166 0.62 -8.75 10.78
CA ILE A 166 1.59 -9.55 10.05
C ILE A 166 0.98 -10.91 9.76
N LEU A 167 0.92 -11.28 8.48
CA LEU A 167 0.51 -12.60 8.03
C LEU A 167 1.73 -13.44 7.66
N TYR A 168 1.64 -14.74 7.93
CA TYR A 168 2.64 -15.72 7.54
C TYR A 168 1.98 -16.86 6.76
N ASP A 169 2.61 -17.31 5.67
CA ASP A 169 2.25 -18.57 5.03
C ASP A 169 2.91 -19.77 5.72
N ARG A 170 2.64 -20.98 5.20
CA ARG A 170 3.21 -22.23 5.72
C ARG A 170 4.73 -22.31 5.56
N SER A 171 5.30 -21.58 4.61
CA SER A 171 6.74 -21.49 4.36
C SER A 171 7.41 -20.36 5.16
N SER A 172 6.69 -19.73 6.09
CA SER A 172 7.16 -18.59 6.90
C SER A 172 7.47 -17.32 6.09
N LYS A 173 7.04 -17.23 4.82
CA LYS A 173 7.00 -15.94 4.10
C LYS A 173 6.05 -15.03 4.86
N LYS A 174 6.44 -13.78 5.05
CA LYS A 174 5.66 -12.79 5.80
C LYS A 174 5.14 -11.68 4.90
N MET A 175 3.98 -11.14 5.25
CA MET A 175 3.41 -9.95 4.66
C MET A 175 2.87 -9.05 5.76
N THR A 176 3.25 -7.78 5.75
CA THR A 176 2.87 -6.82 6.81
C THR A 176 1.86 -5.82 6.27
N PHE A 177 0.82 -5.54 7.04
CA PHE A 177 -0.18 -4.53 6.78
C PHE A 177 -0.14 -3.48 7.88
N THR A 178 -0.41 -2.23 7.53
CA THR A 178 -0.48 -1.11 8.47
C THR A 178 -1.91 -0.66 8.63
N VAL A 179 -2.37 -0.61 9.89
CA VAL A 179 -3.71 -0.16 10.24
C VAL A 179 -3.89 1.30 9.83
N GLN A 180 -4.96 1.58 9.08
CA GLN A 180 -5.34 2.92 8.66
C GLN A 180 -6.40 3.50 9.58
N LYS A 181 -7.44 2.72 9.87
CA LYS A 181 -8.58 3.13 10.70
C LYS A 181 -9.33 1.89 11.22
N LYS A 182 -10.20 2.11 12.20
CA LYS A 182 -11.20 1.12 12.64
C LYS A 182 -12.58 1.75 12.69
N LYS A 183 -13.62 0.97 12.44
CA LYS A 183 -15.00 1.43 12.50
C LYS A 183 -15.92 0.30 12.93
N SER A 184 -16.84 0.60 13.86
CA SER A 184 -17.94 -0.29 14.23
C SER A 184 -19.14 -0.02 13.34
N TYR A 185 -19.84 -1.07 12.97
CA TYR A 185 -21.10 -1.01 12.23
C TYR A 185 -22.15 -1.86 12.93
N PRO A 186 -23.42 -1.43 12.95
CA PRO A 186 -24.51 -2.32 13.33
C PRO A 186 -24.49 -3.59 12.47
N TYR A 187 -24.82 -4.74 13.07
CA TYR A 187 -24.78 -6.06 12.43
C TYR A 187 -25.38 -6.09 11.01
N LYS A 188 -26.58 -5.50 10.85
CA LYS A 188 -27.32 -5.49 9.58
C LYS A 188 -26.93 -4.37 8.61
N SER A 189 -26.03 -3.46 9.02
CA SER A 189 -25.71 -2.23 8.27
C SER A 189 -24.23 -2.15 7.90
N ALA A 190 -23.47 -3.23 8.06
CA ALA A 190 -22.07 -3.29 7.68
C ALA A 190 -21.92 -3.14 6.14
N PRO A 191 -21.04 -2.26 5.64
CA PRO A 191 -20.91 -2.01 4.21
C PRO A 191 -20.14 -3.14 3.52
N ILE A 192 -20.85 -4.20 3.12
CA ILE A 192 -20.28 -5.43 2.56
C ILE A 192 -19.33 -5.17 1.39
N LYS A 193 -19.72 -4.29 0.45
CA LYS A 193 -18.86 -3.91 -0.69
C LYS A 193 -17.59 -3.16 -0.26
N GLU A 194 -17.60 -2.47 0.88
CA GLU A 194 -16.40 -1.86 1.44
C GLU A 194 -15.48 -2.87 2.11
N ILE A 195 -16.07 -3.89 2.73
CA ILE A 195 -15.36 -4.88 3.52
C ILE A 195 -14.77 -6.01 2.66
N PHE A 196 -15.52 -6.49 1.66
CA PHE A 196 -15.15 -7.66 0.84
C PHE A 196 -14.83 -7.30 -0.62
N GLY A 197 -15.13 -6.08 -1.04
CA GLY A 197 -15.07 -5.70 -2.45
C GLY A 197 -13.66 -5.46 -2.97
N LYS A 198 -13.54 -5.48 -4.31
CA LYS A 198 -12.35 -5.07 -5.04
C LYS A 198 -11.96 -3.63 -4.73
N ARG A 199 -10.66 -3.38 -4.74
CA ARG A 199 -10.02 -2.09 -4.44
C ARG A 199 -8.79 -1.93 -5.32
N ASP A 200 -8.38 -0.70 -5.48
CA ASP A 200 -7.18 -0.24 -6.17
C ASP A 200 -5.89 -0.37 -5.34
N MET A 201 -6.00 -0.95 -4.15
CA MET A 201 -4.90 -1.20 -3.24
C MET A 201 -5.08 -2.56 -2.57
N ALA A 202 -3.97 -3.17 -2.13
CA ALA A 202 -3.99 -4.40 -1.35
C ALA A 202 -4.40 -4.10 0.09
N ARG A 203 -5.65 -4.39 0.45
CA ARG A 203 -6.19 -4.22 1.80
C ARG A 203 -6.31 -5.54 2.53
N LEU A 204 -6.13 -5.46 3.84
CA LEU A 204 -6.54 -6.48 4.77
C LEU A 204 -7.53 -5.87 5.76
N ASN A 205 -8.72 -6.45 5.82
CA ASN A 205 -9.73 -6.10 6.80
C ASN A 205 -9.76 -7.19 7.87
N VAL A 206 -9.56 -6.81 9.13
CA VAL A 206 -9.70 -7.71 10.26
C VAL A 206 -10.99 -7.39 11.00
N ILE A 207 -11.84 -8.39 11.18
CA ILE A 207 -13.21 -8.25 11.65
C ILE A 207 -13.39 -9.03 12.94
N THR A 208 -14.21 -8.48 13.84
CA THR A 208 -14.71 -9.21 15.00
C THR A 208 -16.07 -8.67 15.43
N CYS A 209 -16.75 -9.41 16.30
CA CYS A 209 -17.96 -8.96 16.97
C CYS A 209 -17.66 -7.86 17.99
N THR A 210 -18.57 -6.91 18.21
CA THR A 210 -18.39 -5.89 19.26
C THR A 210 -19.73 -5.32 19.74
N GLY A 211 -19.70 -4.52 20.80
CA GLY A 211 -20.90 -4.01 21.45
C GLY A 211 -21.58 -5.05 22.36
N LEU A 212 -22.80 -4.77 22.79
CA LEU A 212 -23.54 -5.64 23.71
C LEU A 212 -23.98 -6.94 23.01
N PHE A 213 -23.94 -8.05 23.75
CA PHE A 213 -24.49 -9.32 23.31
C PHE A 213 -26.02 -9.31 23.42
N ASP A 214 -26.71 -9.50 22.29
CA ASP A 214 -28.16 -9.63 22.24
C ASP A 214 -28.53 -11.12 22.36
N ARG A 215 -29.00 -11.53 23.56
CA ARG A 215 -29.38 -12.91 23.85
C ARG A 215 -30.53 -13.42 22.99
N SER A 216 -31.46 -12.54 22.60
CA SER A 216 -32.59 -12.92 21.74
C SER A 216 -32.13 -13.25 20.33
N LYS A 217 -31.02 -12.65 19.89
CA LYS A 217 -30.43 -12.85 18.57
C LYS A 217 -29.16 -13.72 18.60
N GLY A 218 -28.69 -14.16 19.75
CA GLY A 218 -27.47 -14.98 19.83
C GLY A 218 -26.20 -14.32 19.25
N THR A 219 -26.17 -12.99 19.10
CA THR A 219 -25.04 -12.27 18.48
C THR A 219 -24.81 -10.93 19.15
N HIS A 220 -23.60 -10.38 19.01
CA HIS A 220 -23.35 -8.99 19.30
C HIS A 220 -24.04 -8.07 18.29
N GLN A 221 -24.43 -6.89 18.77
CA GLN A 221 -25.14 -5.85 18.02
C GLN A 221 -24.31 -5.23 16.89
N GLU A 222 -22.98 -5.28 16.98
CA GLU A 222 -22.09 -4.62 16.05
C GLU A 222 -20.98 -5.53 15.52
N ARG A 223 -20.33 -5.07 14.46
CA ARG A 223 -19.11 -5.62 13.88
C ARG A 223 -18.04 -4.54 13.84
N LEU A 224 -16.91 -4.81 14.46
CA LEU A 224 -15.74 -3.95 14.38
C LEU A 224 -14.93 -4.37 13.15
N VAL A 225 -14.64 -3.42 12.27
CA VAL A 225 -13.75 -3.63 11.12
C VAL A 225 -12.51 -2.77 11.29
N VAL A 226 -11.35 -3.41 11.30
CA VAL A 226 -10.04 -2.76 11.20
C VAL A 226 -9.62 -2.76 9.75
N TYR A 227 -9.47 -1.58 9.17
CA TYR A 227 -9.02 -1.39 7.79
C TYR A 227 -7.51 -1.18 7.79
N SER A 228 -6.79 -1.98 7.01
CA SER A 228 -5.34 -1.87 6.85
C SER A 228 -4.94 -2.01 5.39
N THR A 229 -3.75 -1.51 5.06
CA THR A 229 -3.16 -1.58 3.71
C THR A 229 -1.81 -2.26 3.77
N LEU A 230 -1.44 -2.95 2.70
CA LEU A 230 -0.13 -3.56 2.57
C LEU A 230 0.96 -2.51 2.87
N LYS A 231 1.87 -2.86 3.77
CA LYS A 231 2.96 -1.97 4.16
C LYS A 231 3.99 -1.95 3.05
N GLU A 232 4.28 -0.75 2.57
CA GLU A 232 5.35 -0.48 1.63
C GLU A 232 6.69 -0.96 2.19
N ASN A 233 7.39 -1.80 1.42
CA ASN A 233 8.77 -2.17 1.73
C ASN A 233 9.71 -1.24 0.96
N VAL A 234 10.23 -0.22 1.64
CA VAL A 234 11.12 0.82 1.06
C VAL A 234 12.33 0.22 0.32
N LYS A 235 12.86 -0.93 0.76
CA LYS A 235 13.97 -1.59 0.07
C LYS A 235 13.51 -2.23 -1.25
N GLU A 236 12.30 -2.78 -1.30
CA GLU A 236 11.71 -3.31 -2.52
C GLU A 236 11.20 -2.20 -3.44
N GLN A 237 10.74 -1.07 -2.89
CA GLN A 237 10.37 0.12 -3.66
C GLN A 237 11.56 0.67 -4.46
N LYS A 238 12.76 0.71 -3.86
CA LYS A 238 13.99 1.07 -4.58
C LYS A 238 14.36 0.08 -5.69
N ASN A 239 13.77 -1.10 -5.72
CA ASN A 239 13.96 -2.10 -6.79
C ASN A 239 12.78 -2.12 -7.78
N LEU A 240 11.75 -1.28 -7.60
CA LEU A 240 10.66 -1.13 -8.57
C LEU A 240 11.15 -0.53 -9.88
N LEU A 241 12.14 0.34 -9.79
CA LEU A 241 12.82 0.93 -10.92
C LEU A 241 14.23 0.36 -11.02
N LYS A 242 14.71 0.29 -12.26
CA LYS A 242 16.15 0.16 -12.51
C LYS A 242 16.80 1.46 -12.08
N MET A 243 18.02 1.35 -11.54
CA MET A 243 18.84 2.52 -11.19
C MET A 243 18.86 3.55 -12.32
N PRO A 244 18.63 4.84 -12.02
CA PRO A 244 18.63 5.89 -13.03
C PRO A 244 19.94 5.96 -13.81
N GLU A 245 19.84 6.40 -15.05
CA GLU A 245 21.02 6.70 -15.86
C GLU A 245 21.76 7.92 -15.31
N SER A 246 23.08 7.96 -15.50
CA SER A 246 23.89 9.10 -15.10
C SER A 246 23.66 10.29 -16.04
N PRO A 247 23.58 11.52 -15.52
CA PRO A 247 23.65 12.72 -16.35
C PRO A 247 24.92 12.72 -17.21
N SER A 248 24.80 13.21 -18.45
CA SER A 248 25.91 13.31 -19.38
C SER A 248 26.25 14.77 -19.66
N ASP A 249 27.40 14.98 -20.31
CA ASP A 249 27.87 16.28 -20.79
C ASP A 249 27.87 17.38 -19.71
N LEU A 250 28.39 17.03 -18.53
CA LEU A 250 28.64 18.01 -17.48
C LEU A 250 29.72 18.97 -17.98
N THR A 251 29.41 20.26 -17.99
CA THR A 251 30.31 21.34 -18.42
C THR A 251 30.34 22.46 -17.39
N ILE A 252 31.47 23.15 -17.31
CA ILE A 252 31.65 24.35 -16.49
C ILE A 252 32.09 25.47 -17.41
N ASN A 253 31.29 26.52 -17.52
CA ASN A 253 31.61 27.72 -18.30
C ASN A 253 31.51 28.95 -17.38
N GLY A 254 32.66 29.48 -16.97
CA GLY A 254 32.74 30.49 -15.93
C GLY A 254 32.09 30.01 -14.62
N THR A 255 31.02 30.69 -14.20
CA THR A 255 30.27 30.34 -12.99
C THR A 255 29.11 29.37 -13.23
N PHE A 256 28.85 28.99 -14.49
CA PHE A 256 27.72 28.15 -14.87
C PHE A 256 28.14 26.70 -15.04
N ILE A 257 27.52 25.82 -14.27
CA ILE A 257 27.62 24.37 -14.40
C ILE A 257 26.37 23.89 -15.11
N SER A 258 26.49 23.10 -16.18
CA SER A 258 25.33 22.59 -16.93
C SER A 258 25.52 21.13 -17.36
N TRP A 259 24.41 20.42 -17.58
CA TRP A 259 24.42 19.00 -17.96
C TRP A 259 23.25 18.65 -18.86
N HIS A 260 23.35 17.52 -19.57
CA HIS A 260 22.24 16.96 -20.32
C HIS A 260 21.26 16.20 -19.42
N ALA A 261 19.97 16.41 -19.69
CA ALA A 261 18.90 15.73 -18.97
C ALA A 261 18.87 14.23 -19.27
N VAL A 262 18.64 13.45 -18.21
CA VAL A 262 18.30 12.03 -18.31
C VAL A 262 16.86 11.88 -18.80
N ARG A 263 16.63 11.11 -19.86
CA ARG A 263 15.32 10.94 -20.53
C ARG A 263 14.51 9.82 -19.91
N GLN A 264 14.20 9.94 -18.63
CA GLN A 264 13.34 9.02 -17.88
C GLN A 264 12.24 9.84 -17.21
N ASP A 265 10.97 9.44 -17.39
CA ASP A 265 9.80 10.15 -16.84
C ASP A 265 9.68 10.04 -15.32
N THR A 266 10.55 9.22 -14.71
CA THR A 266 10.63 9.01 -13.26
C THR A 266 11.61 9.95 -12.57
N ILE A 267 12.41 10.73 -13.30
CA ILE A 267 13.41 11.64 -12.70
C ILE A 267 12.73 12.87 -12.12
N VAL A 268 12.86 13.05 -10.80
CA VAL A 268 12.33 14.23 -10.09
C VAL A 268 13.33 15.38 -10.07
N GLY A 269 14.63 15.08 -10.19
CA GLY A 269 15.66 16.10 -10.27
C GLY A 269 17.08 15.55 -10.21
N TYR A 270 18.00 16.45 -9.89
CA TYR A 270 19.43 16.23 -9.92
C TYR A 270 20.08 16.76 -8.65
N ARG A 271 21.00 15.98 -8.07
CA ARG A 271 21.85 16.43 -6.96
C ARG A 271 23.23 16.79 -7.50
N ILE A 272 23.71 17.96 -7.11
CA ILE A 272 25.01 18.50 -7.49
C ILE A 272 25.95 18.34 -6.31
N TYR A 273 27.14 17.80 -6.59
CA TYR A 273 28.18 17.61 -5.60
C TYR A 273 29.43 18.35 -6.00
N ARG A 274 30.06 19.00 -5.02
CA ARG A 274 31.27 19.82 -5.19
C ARG A 274 32.40 19.23 -4.36
N LYS A 275 33.58 19.11 -4.96
CA LYS A 275 34.80 18.67 -4.26
C LYS A 275 35.31 19.77 -3.33
N ASP A 276 35.49 19.44 -2.06
CA ASP A 276 36.06 20.33 -1.06
C ASP A 276 37.60 20.30 -1.06
N GLN A 277 38.20 21.11 -0.18
CA GLN A 277 39.66 21.23 -0.06
C GLN A 277 40.35 19.95 0.44
N LYS A 278 39.60 19.03 1.06
CA LYS A 278 40.10 17.72 1.53
C LYS A 278 40.00 16.66 0.42
N GLY A 279 39.47 17.04 -0.74
CA GLY A 279 39.26 16.16 -1.88
C GLY A 279 37.96 15.35 -1.82
N GLU A 280 37.07 15.64 -0.86
CA GLU A 280 35.79 14.94 -0.71
C GLU A 280 34.67 15.68 -1.44
N PHE A 281 33.80 14.95 -2.12
CA PHE A 281 32.61 15.54 -2.74
C PHE A 281 31.49 15.72 -1.71
N LYS A 282 31.02 16.95 -1.56
CA LYS A 282 29.92 17.33 -0.66
C LYS A 282 28.70 17.79 -1.47
N TYR A 283 27.52 17.49 -0.95
CA TYR A 283 26.26 17.98 -1.52
C TYR A 283 26.27 19.51 -1.56
N ALA A 284 25.96 20.07 -2.73
CA ALA A 284 25.88 21.51 -2.94
C ALA A 284 24.43 21.96 -3.11
N LYS A 285 23.68 21.33 -4.03
CA LYS A 285 22.33 21.77 -4.40
C LYS A 285 21.53 20.65 -5.06
N SER A 286 20.21 20.72 -4.93
CA SER A 286 19.25 19.97 -5.74
C SER A 286 18.56 20.89 -6.74
N VAL A 287 18.42 20.41 -7.98
CA VAL A 287 17.76 21.11 -9.10
C VAL A 287 16.67 20.20 -9.64
N SER A 288 15.45 20.74 -9.76
CA SER A 288 14.29 19.98 -10.24
C SER A 288 14.44 19.54 -11.71
N ALA A 289 13.82 18.40 -12.05
CA ALA A 289 13.69 17.96 -13.43
C ALA A 289 12.88 18.95 -14.31
N LEU A 290 12.10 19.84 -13.70
CA LEU A 290 11.33 20.88 -14.41
C LEU A 290 12.11 22.18 -14.62
N GLN A 291 13.23 22.37 -13.92
CA GLN A 291 14.09 23.55 -14.03
C GLN A 291 15.14 23.40 -15.14
N ARG A 292 15.81 24.50 -15.49
CA ARG A 292 17.00 24.44 -16.37
C ARG A 292 18.05 23.54 -15.73
N LYS A 293 18.69 22.68 -16.54
CA LYS A 293 19.73 21.71 -16.11
C LYS A 293 21.06 22.42 -15.88
N SER A 294 21.04 23.36 -14.95
CA SER A 294 22.17 24.21 -14.65
C SER A 294 22.18 24.63 -13.17
N TYR A 295 23.36 24.91 -12.67
CA TYR A 295 23.63 25.45 -11.34
C TYR A 295 24.69 26.54 -11.45
N THR A 296 24.50 27.66 -10.75
CA THR A 296 25.46 28.76 -10.73
C THR A 296 26.23 28.75 -9.41
N ASP A 297 27.56 28.72 -9.50
CA ASP A 297 28.47 28.83 -8.36
C ASP A 297 29.61 29.77 -8.72
N SER A 298 29.78 30.85 -7.95
CA SER A 298 30.85 31.83 -8.18
C SER A 298 32.25 31.24 -8.05
N SER A 299 32.40 30.14 -7.29
CA SER A 299 33.68 29.44 -7.19
C SER A 299 33.83 28.25 -8.14
N ALA A 300 32.88 28.05 -9.09
CA ALA A 300 32.89 26.90 -10.00
C ALA A 300 34.24 26.63 -10.70
N PRO A 301 34.99 27.63 -11.19
CA PRO A 301 36.28 27.39 -11.83
C PRO A 301 37.36 26.79 -10.91
N LYS A 302 37.16 26.84 -9.60
CA LYS A 302 38.12 26.38 -8.58
C LYS A 302 37.76 25.02 -7.98
N HIS A 303 36.70 24.38 -8.46
CA HIS A 303 36.21 23.12 -7.90
C HIS A 303 35.87 22.11 -8.98
N GLN A 304 35.94 20.84 -8.60
CA GLN A 304 35.43 19.74 -9.40
C GLN A 304 33.99 19.44 -8.98
N TYR A 305 33.15 19.08 -9.95
CA TYR A 305 31.76 18.74 -9.73
C TYR A 305 31.42 17.39 -10.36
N TYR A 306 30.43 16.74 -9.79
CA TYR A 306 29.62 15.74 -10.50
C TYR A 306 28.15 15.97 -10.20
N VAL A 307 27.30 15.39 -11.05
CA VAL A 307 25.84 15.44 -10.91
C VAL A 307 25.30 14.02 -10.92
N THR A 308 24.32 13.74 -10.07
CA THR A 308 23.52 12.50 -10.10
C THR A 308 22.08 12.84 -10.46
N ALA A 309 21.41 11.93 -11.16
CA ALA A 309 19.96 11.98 -11.35
C ALA A 309 19.26 11.26 -10.19
N VAL A 310 18.10 11.75 -9.79
CA VAL A 310 17.32 11.19 -8.69
C VAL A 310 15.91 10.89 -9.17
N ASP A 311 15.46 9.66 -8.95
CA ASP A 311 14.11 9.24 -9.34
C ASP A 311 13.05 9.54 -8.28
N LEU A 312 11.80 9.28 -8.65
CA LEU A 312 10.64 9.43 -7.79
C LEU A 312 10.61 8.48 -6.59
N PHE A 313 11.56 7.57 -6.39
CA PHE A 313 11.74 6.79 -5.14
C PHE A 313 12.97 7.24 -4.34
N GLY A 314 13.66 8.30 -4.79
CA GLY A 314 14.88 8.80 -4.18
C GLY A 314 16.11 7.94 -4.45
N GLN A 315 16.08 7.08 -5.47
CA GLN A 315 17.26 6.35 -5.93
C GLN A 315 18.13 7.28 -6.77
N GLU A 316 19.42 7.32 -6.46
CA GLU A 316 20.40 8.10 -7.20
C GLU A 316 21.10 7.27 -8.27
N SER A 317 21.39 7.89 -9.41
CA SER A 317 22.26 7.33 -10.44
C SER A 317 23.71 7.19 -9.96
N LYS A 318 24.53 6.51 -10.76
CA LYS A 318 25.99 6.72 -10.66
C LYS A 318 26.33 8.20 -10.94
N PRO A 319 27.45 8.72 -10.43
CA PRO A 319 27.92 10.06 -10.77
C PRO A 319 28.10 10.25 -12.29
N SER A 320 27.84 11.47 -12.78
CA SER A 320 28.32 11.89 -14.09
C SER A 320 29.84 11.79 -14.16
N LYS A 321 30.41 11.83 -15.37
CA LYS A 321 31.85 12.12 -15.52
C LYS A 321 32.13 13.47 -14.86
N THR A 322 33.21 13.54 -14.08
CA THR A 322 33.68 14.79 -13.48
C THR A 322 34.34 15.66 -14.53
N VAL A 323 34.13 16.96 -14.47
CA VAL A 323 34.89 17.91 -15.29
C VAL A 323 36.27 18.11 -14.66
N PRO A 324 37.37 17.83 -15.39
CA PRO A 324 38.73 18.09 -14.89
C PRO A 324 38.98 19.59 -14.69
N GLU A 325 39.85 19.90 -13.73
CA GLU A 325 40.21 21.26 -13.31
C GLU A 325 40.77 22.14 -14.46
N GLU A 326 41.36 21.53 -15.49
CA GLU A 326 41.95 22.25 -16.64
C GLU A 326 40.96 22.66 -17.74
N MET A 327 39.72 22.15 -17.75
CA MET A 327 38.73 22.42 -18.80
C MET A 327 37.74 23.55 -18.45
N ALA A 328 37.88 24.20 -17.28
CA ALA A 328 37.05 25.33 -16.85
C ALA A 328 37.52 26.70 -17.39
N ARG A 329 38.11 26.73 -18.59
CA ARG A 329 38.60 27.97 -19.23
C ARG A 329 37.53 28.69 -20.03
#